data_AF-A0A480QXS6-F1
#
_entry.id   AF-A0A480QXS6-F1
#
_cell.length_a   1.000
_cell.length_b   1.000
_cell.length_c   1.000
_cell.angle_alpha   90.00
_cell.angle_beta   90.00
_cell.angle_gamma   90.00
#
_symmetry.space_group_name_H-M   'P 1'
#
loop_
_entity.id
_entity.type
_entity.pdbx_description
1 polymer ?
#
loop_
_entity_poly.entity_id
_entity_poly.type
_entity_poly.pdbx_seq_one_letter_code
_entity_poly.pdbx_strand_id
1 'polypeptide(L)'
;MSHQPLSCLTEKGDSPTETTGNGPPTLAHPNLDTFTPHELLQQMRELLIENHQLKEAMKLNNQAMKGRFEELSAWTEKQKEERLFFETQSKEAKERLTALSLENEKLKQELGKLKGKTERSFEDLTGDPRVPKAEAEQEVEQLKTQVARLQAEKADLLGIVSELQLKLNSGGPSEDSFVEIRMAEGEADAAMKEIKTSPGPIRTDSIDTSKSAEGTRNYLEFEELTVSQLLLCLREGNQKVERLEIALKEAKERILDFEKKAKDRSETETQTEEHKEQEKEEEKSPETVGSEVEMLNLQVTTLFKELQEAHTKLSEAELMKKRLQEKCQALERKNSATPSELNEKQELLYNNKKLELQVESMRSEIKMEQAKTEEEKSKLTTLQLTHNRLLQEYNNALKTIEELKRRESEKVDKVVLQELNGKLEMAEKALASKQLQMDEMKQTIAKQEKDLETMAVLRAQMEVYCSDFHAERAAREKIHEEKEQLALQLAVLLKDDNAFEEGASRQSLMEMQSRHGARASDADQQAFLVQRGESPVILGCQGSRD
;
A
#
# COMPACT_ATOMS: atom_id res chain seq x y z
N MET A 1 3.13 -51.14 -9.20
CA MET A 1 1.86 -50.84 -8.50
C MET A 1 1.11 -49.87 -9.41
N SER A 2 0.00 -50.23 -10.06
CA SER A 2 -1.28 -50.77 -9.54
C SER A 2 -2.12 -49.67 -8.90
N HIS A 3 -3.34 -49.34 -9.36
CA HIS A 3 -4.11 -49.87 -10.50
C HIS A 3 -4.90 -48.77 -11.24
N GLN A 4 -5.24 -49.09 -12.49
CA GLN A 4 -6.23 -48.43 -13.34
C GLN A 4 -7.66 -48.75 -12.87
N PRO A 5 -8.62 -47.80 -12.90
CA PRO A 5 -10.03 -48.09 -12.58
C PRO A 5 -10.71 -48.87 -13.73
N LEU A 6 -11.65 -49.75 -13.39
CA LEU A 6 -12.30 -50.67 -14.32
C LEU A 6 -13.51 -50.04 -15.04
N SER A 7 -13.73 -50.52 -16.28
CA SER A 7 -15.05 -50.50 -16.92
C SER A 7 -15.68 -51.88 -16.82
N CYS A 8 -16.89 -51.99 -16.25
CA CYS A 8 -17.70 -53.21 -16.28
C CYS A 8 -19.16 -52.89 -16.61
N LEU A 9 -19.79 -53.77 -17.40
CA LEU A 9 -21.20 -53.71 -17.82
C LEU A 9 -21.96 -54.89 -17.21
N THR A 10 -23.10 -54.60 -16.56
CA THR A 10 -24.23 -55.51 -16.25
C THR A 10 -25.34 -54.66 -15.61
N GLU A 11 -26.64 -54.93 -15.74
CA GLU A 11 -27.38 -55.81 -16.65
C GLU A 11 -28.81 -55.22 -16.82
N LYS A 12 -29.69 -55.80 -17.64
CA LYS A 12 -31.11 -55.40 -17.65
C LYS A 12 -31.84 -55.96 -16.43
N GLY A 13 -32.55 -55.10 -15.72
CA GLY A 13 -33.57 -55.44 -14.73
C GLY A 13 -34.81 -54.56 -14.92
N ASP A 14 -35.99 -55.10 -14.65
CA ASP A 14 -37.26 -54.48 -15.05
C ASP A 14 -37.62 -53.22 -14.26
N SER A 15 -38.36 -52.34 -14.94
CA SER A 15 -39.01 -51.18 -14.31
C SER A 15 -40.18 -51.62 -13.43
N PRO A 16 -40.27 -51.05 -12.22
CA PRO A 16 -41.47 -50.33 -11.81
C PRO A 16 -41.23 -48.82 -11.95
N THR A 17 -42.24 -48.09 -12.39
CA THR A 17 -42.21 -46.63 -12.41
C THR A 17 -42.33 -46.10 -10.97
N GLU A 18 -41.20 -45.76 -10.33
CA GLU A 18 -41.22 -45.03 -9.07
C GLU A 18 -41.74 -43.60 -9.29
N THR A 19 -43.04 -43.45 -9.08
CA THR A 19 -43.69 -42.14 -8.94
C THR A 19 -43.22 -41.52 -7.63
N THR A 20 -42.17 -40.69 -7.67
CA THR A 20 -41.67 -39.93 -6.52
C THR A 20 -42.66 -38.82 -6.12
N GLY A 21 -43.77 -39.23 -5.52
CA GLY A 21 -44.91 -38.41 -5.18
C GLY A 21 -44.64 -37.44 -4.04
N ASN A 22 -44.10 -36.26 -4.37
CA ASN A 22 -44.14 -35.06 -3.52
C ASN A 22 -45.09 -33.99 -4.12
N GLY A 23 -46.21 -34.44 -4.68
CA GLY A 23 -47.35 -33.58 -5.00
C GLY A 23 -48.33 -33.54 -3.81
N PRO A 24 -49.07 -32.43 -3.60
CA PRO A 24 -50.12 -32.37 -2.58
C PRO A 24 -51.19 -33.45 -2.78
N PRO A 25 -51.87 -33.90 -1.70
CA PRO A 25 -52.95 -34.88 -1.82
C PRO A 25 -54.08 -34.36 -2.71
N THR A 26 -54.70 -35.28 -3.44
CA THR A 26 -55.64 -35.05 -4.54
C THR A 26 -56.71 -34.01 -4.23
N LEU A 27 -56.49 -32.77 -4.66
CA LEU A 27 -57.57 -31.79 -4.81
C LEU A 27 -58.52 -32.30 -5.89
N ALA A 28 -59.79 -32.52 -5.52
CA ALA A 28 -60.81 -32.93 -6.46
C ALA A 28 -60.93 -31.88 -7.58
N HIS A 29 -60.94 -32.33 -8.83
CA HIS A 29 -61.11 -31.45 -9.98
C HIS A 29 -62.43 -30.65 -9.82
N PRO A 30 -62.41 -29.31 -9.94
CA PRO A 30 -63.63 -28.52 -9.83
C PRO A 30 -64.61 -28.93 -10.94
N ASN A 31 -65.83 -29.32 -10.57
CA ASN A 31 -66.89 -29.56 -11.55
C ASN A 31 -67.31 -28.22 -12.16
N LEU A 32 -66.93 -27.98 -13.42
CA LEU A 32 -67.19 -26.70 -14.09
C LEU A 32 -68.69 -26.37 -14.18
N ASP A 33 -69.57 -27.38 -14.17
CA ASP A 33 -71.03 -27.24 -14.16
C ASP A 33 -71.61 -26.57 -12.90
N THR A 34 -70.79 -26.30 -11.86
CA THR A 34 -71.26 -25.68 -10.60
C THR A 34 -70.98 -24.17 -10.52
N PHE A 35 -70.08 -23.63 -11.35
CA PHE A 35 -69.71 -22.21 -11.31
C PHE A 35 -70.59 -21.37 -12.22
N THR A 36 -71.08 -20.23 -11.75
CA THR A 36 -71.67 -19.24 -12.66
C THR A 36 -70.60 -18.64 -13.57
N PRO A 37 -70.95 -18.17 -14.78
CA PRO A 37 -69.97 -17.57 -15.70
C PRO A 37 -69.21 -16.36 -15.11
N HIS A 38 -69.76 -15.70 -14.09
CA HIS A 38 -69.09 -14.59 -13.40
C HIS A 38 -68.00 -15.07 -12.44
N GLU A 39 -68.26 -16.14 -11.69
CA GLU A 39 -67.29 -16.72 -10.75
C GLU A 39 -66.12 -17.36 -11.50
N LEU A 40 -66.38 -18.05 -12.61
CA LEU A 40 -65.33 -18.59 -13.47
C LEU A 40 -64.41 -17.49 -14.05
N LEU A 41 -64.99 -16.34 -14.46
CA LEU A 41 -64.22 -15.18 -14.90
C LEU A 41 -63.41 -14.52 -13.76
N GLN A 42 -63.91 -14.57 -12.52
CA GLN A 42 -63.18 -14.07 -11.36
C GLN A 42 -62.01 -15.00 -11.00
N GLN A 43 -62.24 -16.31 -10.93
CA GLN A 43 -61.20 -17.31 -10.68
C GLN A 43 -60.12 -17.27 -11.78
N MET A 44 -60.49 -17.04 -13.05
CA MET A 44 -59.51 -16.87 -14.13
C MET A 44 -58.68 -15.59 -13.99
N ARG A 45 -59.23 -14.50 -13.43
CA ARG A 45 -58.44 -13.29 -13.09
C ARG A 45 -57.46 -13.57 -11.94
N GLU A 46 -57.90 -14.27 -10.91
CA GLU A 46 -57.07 -14.65 -9.76
C GLU A 46 -55.89 -15.54 -10.21
N LEU A 47 -56.15 -16.58 -11.00
CA LEU A 47 -55.11 -17.43 -11.59
C LEU A 47 -54.12 -16.66 -12.50
N LEU A 48 -54.57 -15.62 -13.21
CA LEU A 48 -53.68 -14.75 -14.00
C LEU A 48 -52.78 -13.88 -13.11
N ILE A 49 -53.30 -13.38 -12.00
CA ILE A 49 -52.54 -12.61 -11.00
C ILE A 49 -51.50 -13.52 -10.32
N GLU A 50 -51.91 -14.71 -9.86
CA GLU A 50 -51.02 -15.72 -9.27
C GLU A 50 -49.93 -16.16 -10.26
N ASN A 51 -50.26 -16.39 -11.53
CA ASN A 51 -49.27 -16.76 -12.56
C ASN A 51 -48.25 -15.64 -12.81
N HIS A 52 -48.67 -14.38 -12.73
CA HIS A 52 -47.77 -13.23 -12.84
C HIS A 52 -46.86 -13.10 -11.61
N GLN A 53 -47.42 -13.23 -10.40
CA GLN A 53 -46.65 -13.24 -9.15
C GLN A 53 -45.63 -14.37 -9.11
N LEU A 54 -46.01 -15.59 -9.54
CA LEU A 54 -45.09 -16.74 -9.68
C LEU A 54 -43.95 -16.47 -10.65
N LYS A 55 -44.21 -15.80 -11.78
CA LYS A 55 -43.17 -15.42 -12.75
C LYS A 55 -42.18 -14.41 -12.17
N GLU A 56 -42.66 -13.36 -11.51
CA GLU A 56 -41.77 -12.37 -10.89
C GLU A 56 -41.01 -12.95 -9.69
N ALA A 57 -41.64 -13.81 -8.88
CA ALA A 57 -40.96 -14.56 -7.81
C ALA A 57 -39.86 -15.49 -8.35
N MET A 58 -40.13 -16.21 -9.45
CA MET A 58 -39.13 -17.08 -10.10
C MET A 58 -37.98 -16.28 -10.71
N LYS A 59 -38.27 -15.13 -11.31
CA LYS A 59 -37.28 -14.17 -11.86
C LYS A 59 -36.37 -13.60 -10.76
N LEU A 60 -36.95 -13.17 -9.64
CA LEU A 60 -36.19 -12.71 -8.46
C LEU A 60 -35.35 -13.84 -7.85
N ASN A 61 -35.88 -15.06 -7.77
CA ASN A 61 -35.14 -16.23 -7.30
C ASN A 61 -33.94 -16.55 -8.21
N ASN A 62 -34.16 -16.58 -9.54
CA ASN A 62 -33.08 -16.77 -10.53
C ASN A 62 -31.99 -15.68 -10.42
N GLN A 63 -32.38 -14.42 -10.18
CA GLN A 63 -31.43 -13.32 -9.98
C GLN A 63 -30.64 -13.48 -8.67
N ALA A 64 -31.28 -13.89 -7.57
CA ALA A 64 -30.61 -14.17 -6.30
C ALA A 64 -29.68 -15.40 -6.39
N MET A 65 -30.07 -16.43 -7.13
CA MET A 65 -29.23 -17.60 -7.43
C MET A 65 -28.01 -17.23 -8.29
N LYS A 66 -28.17 -16.34 -9.27
CA LYS A 66 -27.05 -15.82 -10.07
C LYS A 66 -26.05 -15.03 -9.20
N GLY A 67 -26.54 -14.13 -8.34
CA GLY A 67 -25.70 -13.39 -7.39
C GLY A 67 -24.92 -14.32 -6.45
N ARG A 68 -25.59 -15.31 -5.85
CA ARG A 68 -24.94 -16.34 -5.01
C ARG A 68 -23.89 -17.17 -5.77
N PHE A 69 -24.09 -17.42 -7.06
CA PHE A 69 -23.11 -18.14 -7.88
C PHE A 69 -21.89 -17.27 -8.20
N GLU A 70 -22.08 -15.97 -8.39
CA GLU A 70 -21.02 -14.98 -8.58
C GLU A 70 -20.21 -14.78 -7.28
N GLU A 71 -20.89 -14.67 -6.13
CA GLU A 71 -20.28 -14.65 -4.79
C GLU A 71 -19.44 -15.91 -4.51
N LEU A 72 -20.00 -17.10 -4.79
CA LEU A 72 -19.28 -18.38 -4.63
C LEU A 72 -18.07 -18.46 -5.57
N SER A 73 -18.21 -17.99 -6.81
CA SER A 73 -17.11 -17.96 -7.78
C SER A 73 -15.96 -17.07 -7.27
N ALA A 74 -16.25 -15.83 -6.89
CA ALA A 74 -15.27 -14.90 -6.33
C ALA A 74 -14.63 -15.42 -5.03
N TRP A 75 -15.40 -16.10 -4.17
CA TRP A 75 -14.85 -16.75 -2.98
C TRP A 75 -13.88 -17.90 -3.35
N THR A 76 -14.22 -18.76 -4.31
CA THR A 76 -13.29 -19.83 -4.76
C THR A 76 -12.06 -19.30 -5.51
N GLU A 77 -12.12 -18.10 -6.08
CA GLU A 77 -10.96 -17.42 -6.67
C GLU A 77 -10.04 -16.88 -5.58
N LYS A 78 -10.59 -16.11 -4.62
CA LYS A 78 -9.85 -15.64 -3.44
C LYS A 78 -9.19 -16.78 -2.65
N GLN A 79 -9.85 -17.93 -2.49
CA GLN A 79 -9.27 -19.12 -1.86
C GLN A 79 -8.11 -19.77 -2.63
N LYS A 80 -7.96 -19.49 -3.94
CA LYS A 80 -6.77 -19.86 -4.71
C LYS A 80 -5.66 -18.83 -4.52
N GLU A 81 -6.00 -17.54 -4.55
CA GLU A 81 -5.04 -16.45 -4.32
C GLU A 81 -4.38 -16.55 -2.93
N GLU A 82 -5.16 -16.73 -1.87
CA GLU A 82 -4.67 -16.93 -0.50
C GLU A 82 -3.73 -18.14 -0.41
N ARG A 83 -4.07 -19.25 -1.08
CA ARG A 83 -3.23 -20.45 -1.14
C ARG A 83 -1.90 -20.19 -1.86
N LEU A 84 -1.93 -19.51 -3.01
CA LEU A 84 -0.73 -19.16 -3.78
C LEU A 84 0.17 -18.18 -3.01
N PHE A 85 -0.42 -17.25 -2.26
CA PHE A 85 0.31 -16.35 -1.36
C PHE A 85 1.04 -17.14 -0.25
N PHE A 86 0.36 -18.04 0.46
CA PHE A 86 0.99 -18.87 1.48
C PHE A 86 2.03 -19.84 0.90
N GLU A 87 1.82 -20.40 -0.30
CA GLU A 87 2.80 -21.25 -0.98
C GLU A 87 4.07 -20.45 -1.36
N THR A 88 3.91 -19.23 -1.87
CA THR A 88 5.00 -18.32 -2.21
C THR A 88 5.78 -17.91 -0.97
N GLN A 89 5.09 -17.48 0.09
CA GLN A 89 5.70 -17.13 1.37
C GLN A 89 6.43 -18.33 2.00
N SER A 90 5.85 -19.54 1.93
CA SER A 90 6.48 -20.77 2.40
C SER A 90 7.75 -21.11 1.61
N LYS A 91 7.74 -20.89 0.29
CA LYS A 91 8.89 -21.09 -0.58
C LYS A 91 10.02 -20.09 -0.25
N GLU A 92 9.72 -18.79 -0.19
CA GLU A 92 10.72 -17.79 0.20
C GLU A 92 11.30 -18.03 1.60
N ALA A 93 10.46 -18.46 2.56
CA ALA A 93 10.92 -18.77 3.92
C ALA A 93 11.90 -19.96 3.93
N LYS A 94 11.65 -21.00 3.11
CA LYS A 94 12.57 -22.12 2.91
C LYS A 94 13.88 -21.67 2.25
N GLU A 95 13.81 -20.81 1.24
CA GLU A 95 14.99 -20.28 0.53
C GLU A 95 15.85 -19.37 1.43
N ARG A 96 15.24 -18.54 2.28
CA ARG A 96 15.94 -17.76 3.32
C ARG A 96 16.59 -18.68 4.37
N LEU A 97 15.91 -19.74 4.78
CA LEU A 97 16.44 -20.71 5.75
C LEU A 97 17.61 -21.53 5.18
N THR A 98 17.55 -21.97 3.92
CA THR A 98 18.68 -22.67 3.30
C THR A 98 19.89 -21.76 3.08
N ALA A 99 19.67 -20.49 2.70
CA ALA A 99 20.74 -19.49 2.61
C ALA A 99 21.43 -19.26 3.97
N LEU A 100 20.65 -19.01 5.04
CA LEU A 100 21.18 -18.85 6.39
C LEU A 100 21.87 -20.12 6.91
N SER A 101 21.40 -21.31 6.53
CA SER A 101 22.06 -22.57 6.90
C SER A 101 23.44 -22.73 6.22
N LEU A 102 23.56 -22.34 4.94
CA LEU A 102 24.83 -22.33 4.21
C LEU A 102 25.81 -21.30 4.79
N GLU A 103 25.32 -20.12 5.17
CA GLU A 103 26.12 -19.08 5.83
C GLU A 103 26.61 -19.54 7.21
N ASN A 104 25.73 -20.13 8.04
CA ASN A 104 26.12 -20.67 9.34
C ASN A 104 27.17 -21.77 9.23
N GLU A 105 27.05 -22.69 8.27
CA GLU A 105 28.07 -23.73 8.07
C GLU A 105 29.40 -23.15 7.55
N LYS A 106 29.37 -22.10 6.72
CA LYS A 106 30.57 -21.34 6.33
C LYS A 106 31.23 -20.67 7.53
N LEU A 107 30.48 -19.93 8.35
CA LEU A 107 30.98 -19.25 9.56
C LEU A 107 31.56 -20.27 10.55
N LYS A 108 30.91 -21.41 10.73
CA LYS A 108 31.38 -22.55 11.54
C LYS A 108 32.69 -23.15 11.03
N GLN A 109 32.88 -23.25 9.71
CA GLN A 109 34.18 -23.63 9.11
C GLN A 109 35.25 -22.55 9.33
N GLU A 110 34.90 -21.27 9.30
CA GLU A 110 35.84 -20.16 9.55
C GLU A 110 36.25 -20.09 11.02
N LEU A 111 35.32 -20.25 11.95
CA LEU A 111 35.58 -20.44 13.38
C LEU A 111 36.44 -21.68 13.65
N GLY A 112 36.18 -22.80 12.97
CA GLY A 112 37.03 -24.00 13.06
C GLY A 112 38.48 -23.75 12.57
N LYS A 113 38.65 -23.00 11.48
CA LYS A 113 39.97 -22.58 10.97
C LYS A 113 40.67 -21.60 11.90
N LEU A 114 39.95 -20.74 12.62
CA LEU A 114 40.51 -19.85 13.64
C LEU A 114 40.92 -20.63 14.88
N LYS A 115 40.03 -21.46 15.44
CA LYS A 115 40.31 -22.31 16.61
C LYS A 115 41.51 -23.23 16.38
N GLY A 116 41.60 -23.89 15.23
CA GLY A 116 42.74 -24.74 14.87
C GLY A 116 44.07 -23.99 14.62
N LYS A 117 44.04 -22.68 14.38
CA LYS A 117 45.24 -21.83 14.41
C LYS A 117 45.62 -21.48 15.86
N THR A 118 44.64 -21.13 16.69
CA THR A 118 44.84 -20.82 18.12
C THR A 118 45.40 -22.02 18.90
N GLU A 119 44.91 -23.22 18.66
CA GLU A 119 45.39 -24.45 19.31
C GLU A 119 46.83 -24.78 18.89
N ARG A 120 47.18 -24.62 17.61
CA ARG A 120 48.57 -24.76 17.13
C ARG A 120 49.53 -23.70 17.67
N SER A 121 49.03 -22.54 18.13
CA SER A 121 49.84 -21.55 18.86
C SER A 121 49.90 -21.79 20.37
N PHE A 122 49.23 -22.83 20.89
CA PHE A 122 49.18 -23.16 22.32
C PHE A 122 49.96 -24.42 22.69
N GLU A 123 50.17 -25.34 21.75
CA GLU A 123 50.95 -26.58 21.97
C GLU A 123 52.45 -26.32 22.23
N ASP A 124 52.97 -25.12 21.90
CA ASP A 124 54.39 -24.75 22.03
C ASP A 124 54.73 -24.00 23.35
N LEU A 125 53.75 -23.80 24.25
CA LEU A 125 53.94 -23.12 25.55
C LEU A 125 53.35 -23.92 26.71
N THR A 126 54.03 -25.01 27.07
CA THR A 126 53.71 -25.79 28.28
C THR A 126 54.24 -25.10 29.55
N GLY A 127 53.39 -24.39 30.30
CA GLY A 127 53.77 -23.71 31.54
C GLY A 127 52.62 -23.33 32.50
N ASP A 128 52.70 -23.86 33.74
CA ASP A 128 51.96 -23.56 34.99
C ASP A 128 50.52 -22.98 34.94
N PRO A 129 49.48 -23.74 35.37
CA PRO A 129 48.09 -23.27 35.39
C PRO A 129 47.73 -22.45 36.65
N ARG A 130 47.94 -21.12 36.63
CA ARG A 130 47.46 -20.22 37.71
C ARG A 130 46.73 -18.95 37.24
N VAL A 131 45.52 -18.79 37.78
CA VAL A 131 44.72 -17.54 37.89
C VAL A 131 44.40 -16.81 36.57
N PRO A 132 43.51 -17.40 35.72
CA PRO A 132 42.47 -16.57 35.09
C PRO A 132 41.03 -17.05 35.31
N LYS A 133 40.82 -18.28 35.84
CA LYS A 133 39.49 -18.90 35.87
C LYS A 133 38.43 -18.17 36.68
N ALA A 134 38.80 -17.61 37.83
CA ALA A 134 37.84 -17.02 38.77
C ALA A 134 37.08 -15.82 38.18
N GLU A 135 37.75 -15.00 37.37
CA GLU A 135 37.15 -13.81 36.75
C GLU A 135 36.17 -14.20 35.64
N ALA A 136 36.55 -15.15 34.78
CA ALA A 136 35.66 -15.70 33.75
C ALA A 136 34.45 -16.45 34.36
N GLU A 137 34.64 -17.18 35.46
CA GLU A 137 33.55 -17.85 36.19
C GLU A 137 32.62 -16.81 36.86
N GLN A 138 33.16 -15.67 37.35
CA GLN A 138 32.38 -14.56 37.90
C GLN A 138 31.58 -13.81 36.82
N GLU A 139 32.16 -13.54 35.64
CA GLU A 139 31.44 -12.94 34.50
C GLU A 139 30.30 -13.85 34.01
N VAL A 140 30.53 -15.16 33.91
CA VAL A 140 29.50 -16.13 33.55
C VAL A 140 28.34 -16.13 34.57
N GLU A 141 28.62 -16.01 35.87
CA GLU A 141 27.56 -15.95 36.88
C GLU A 141 26.81 -14.60 36.87
N GLN A 142 27.48 -13.48 36.57
CA GLN A 142 26.82 -12.20 36.33
C GLN A 142 25.91 -12.25 35.10
N LEU A 143 26.36 -12.85 33.99
CA LEU A 143 25.55 -13.02 32.78
C LEU A 143 24.33 -13.93 33.01
N LYS A 144 24.47 -15.04 33.74
CA LYS A 144 23.31 -15.84 34.18
C LYS A 144 22.32 -14.99 35.00
N THR A 145 22.83 -14.18 35.93
CA THR A 145 22.01 -13.30 36.79
C THR A 145 21.34 -12.16 35.99
N GLN A 146 21.89 -11.76 34.85
CA GLN A 146 21.28 -10.82 33.92
C GLN A 146 20.22 -11.50 33.02
N VAL A 147 20.52 -12.69 32.50
CA VAL A 147 19.57 -13.51 31.72
C VAL A 147 18.34 -13.88 32.57
N ALA A 148 18.52 -14.24 33.84
CA ALA A 148 17.40 -14.53 34.74
C ALA A 148 16.47 -13.32 34.96
N ARG A 149 17.04 -12.10 35.05
CA ARG A 149 16.25 -10.86 35.14
C ARG A 149 15.50 -10.55 33.85
N LEU A 150 16.16 -10.66 32.70
CA LEU A 150 15.51 -10.49 31.38
C LEU A 150 14.42 -11.54 31.11
N GLN A 151 14.55 -12.75 31.68
CA GLN A 151 13.50 -13.77 31.63
C GLN A 151 12.29 -13.43 32.51
N ALA A 152 12.51 -12.81 33.67
CA ALA A 152 11.43 -12.29 34.53
C ALA A 152 10.70 -11.11 33.87
N GLU A 153 11.44 -10.09 33.39
CA GLU A 153 10.86 -8.95 32.67
C GLU A 153 10.07 -9.38 31.43
N LYS A 154 10.56 -10.41 30.70
CA LYS A 154 9.82 -11.03 29.59
C LYS A 154 8.51 -11.69 30.05
N ALA A 155 8.49 -12.35 31.22
CA ALA A 155 7.29 -12.96 31.77
C ALA A 155 6.25 -11.90 32.18
N ASP A 156 6.69 -10.81 32.82
CA ASP A 156 5.83 -9.69 33.20
C ASP A 156 5.24 -8.99 31.96
N LEU A 157 6.06 -8.74 30.93
CA LEU A 157 5.59 -8.18 29.65
C LEU A 157 4.60 -9.12 28.94
N LEU A 158 4.81 -10.44 28.98
CA LEU A 158 3.83 -11.41 28.45
C LEU A 158 2.53 -11.43 29.27
N GLY A 159 2.59 -11.20 30.58
CA GLY A 159 1.43 -10.99 31.44
C GLY A 159 0.65 -9.75 31.05
N ILE A 160 1.32 -8.60 30.90
CA ILE A 160 0.72 -7.32 30.48
C ILE A 160 0.09 -7.45 29.09
N VAL A 161 0.78 -8.07 28.12
CA VAL A 161 0.23 -8.32 26.78
C VAL A 161 -1.01 -9.21 26.87
N SER A 162 -0.99 -10.25 27.69
CA SER A 162 -2.14 -11.13 27.90
C SER A 162 -3.32 -10.38 28.54
N GLU A 163 -3.09 -9.49 29.50
CA GLU A 163 -4.14 -8.65 30.11
C GLU A 163 -4.72 -7.64 29.11
N LEU A 164 -3.87 -6.99 28.30
CA LEU A 164 -4.30 -6.08 27.23
C LEU A 164 -5.11 -6.81 26.15
N GLN A 165 -4.71 -8.03 25.79
CA GLN A 165 -5.39 -8.86 24.80
C GLN A 165 -6.71 -9.41 25.34
N LEU A 166 -6.79 -9.75 26.64
CA LEU A 166 -8.05 -10.05 27.33
C LEU A 166 -8.96 -8.83 27.42
N LYS A 167 -8.42 -7.62 27.66
CA LYS A 167 -9.20 -6.36 27.62
C LYS A 167 -9.76 -6.10 26.22
N LEU A 168 -8.96 -6.27 25.17
CA LEU A 168 -9.44 -6.20 23.78
C LEU A 168 -10.58 -7.20 23.52
N ASN A 169 -10.39 -8.46 23.93
CA ASN A 169 -11.38 -9.52 23.72
C ASN A 169 -12.61 -9.41 24.63
N SER A 170 -12.53 -8.66 25.73
CA SER A 170 -13.68 -8.32 26.58
C SER A 170 -14.57 -7.22 25.97
N GLY A 171 -14.04 -6.48 24.98
CA GLY A 171 -14.83 -5.64 24.07
C GLY A 171 -15.60 -6.46 23.03
N GLY A 172 -16.34 -7.48 23.48
CA GLY A 172 -17.22 -8.28 22.64
C GLY A 172 -18.45 -7.48 22.16
N PRO A 173 -19.01 -7.79 20.99
CA PRO A 173 -20.07 -6.97 20.38
C PRO A 173 -21.43 -7.16 21.05
N SER A 174 -22.09 -6.05 21.35
CA SER A 174 -23.54 -5.97 21.61
C SER A 174 -24.10 -4.77 20.86
N GLU A 175 -25.26 -4.93 20.22
CA GLU A 175 -25.81 -3.97 19.27
C GLU A 175 -26.46 -2.75 19.95
N ASP A 176 -26.44 -1.64 19.20
CA ASP A 176 -27.31 -0.45 19.23
C ASP A 176 -27.73 0.17 20.58
N SER A 177 -27.29 1.42 20.79
CA SER A 177 -27.88 2.32 21.78
C SER A 177 -27.91 3.76 21.25
N PHE A 178 -28.96 4.02 20.47
CA PHE A 178 -29.35 5.32 19.96
C PHE A 178 -29.45 6.38 21.07
N VAL A 179 -28.58 7.40 21.06
CA VAL A 179 -28.74 8.61 21.89
C VAL A 179 -28.82 9.83 20.99
N GLU A 180 -30.03 10.37 20.90
CA GLU A 180 -30.34 11.62 20.23
C GLU A 180 -29.69 12.81 20.94
N ILE A 181 -28.84 13.57 20.21
CA ILE A 181 -28.40 14.90 20.63
C ILE A 181 -29.11 15.94 19.76
N ARG A 182 -30.05 16.66 20.35
CA ARG A 182 -30.82 17.74 19.71
C ARG A 182 -30.67 19.04 20.51
N MET A 183 -30.85 20.17 19.81
CA MET A 183 -31.02 21.53 20.35
C MET A 183 -29.75 22.22 20.92
N ALA A 184 -29.23 23.16 20.12
CA ALA A 184 -29.01 24.52 20.59
C ALA A 184 -29.21 25.47 19.39
N GLU A 185 -30.37 26.11 19.34
CA GLU A 185 -30.72 27.15 18.36
C GLU A 185 -30.10 28.49 18.80
N GLY A 186 -29.64 29.32 17.85
CA GLY A 186 -28.89 30.53 18.18
C GLY A 186 -28.68 31.47 16.99
N GLU A 187 -29.65 32.35 16.77
CA GLU A 187 -29.54 33.44 15.80
C GLU A 187 -28.47 34.46 16.23
N ALA A 188 -27.65 34.92 15.28
CA ALA A 188 -26.80 36.10 15.42
C ALA A 188 -26.54 36.71 14.04
N ASP A 189 -27.54 37.41 13.51
CA ASP A 189 -27.43 38.19 12.26
C ASP A 189 -26.62 39.50 12.46
N ALA A 190 -26.34 40.18 11.35
CA ALA A 190 -25.81 41.53 11.22
C ALA A 190 -24.31 41.76 11.53
N ALA A 191 -23.51 41.76 10.45
CA ALA A 191 -22.52 42.82 10.22
C ALA A 191 -22.23 43.02 8.71
N MET A 192 -22.94 43.95 8.06
CA MET A 192 -22.59 44.40 6.70
C MET A 192 -21.28 45.22 6.70
N LYS A 193 -20.48 45.09 5.64
CA LYS A 193 -20.03 46.26 4.85
C LYS A 193 -19.38 45.88 3.51
N GLU A 194 -20.00 46.34 2.42
CA GLU A 194 -19.32 46.50 1.13
C GLU A 194 -18.34 47.68 1.18
N ILE A 195 -17.30 47.63 0.33
CA ILE A 195 -16.85 48.80 -0.46
C ILE A 195 -16.59 48.34 -1.91
N LYS A 196 -17.30 48.94 -2.88
CA LYS A 196 -17.02 48.87 -4.33
C LYS A 196 -15.85 49.84 -4.65
N THR A 197 -15.05 49.77 -5.72
CA THR A 197 -15.41 49.75 -7.16
C THR A 197 -14.24 49.30 -8.08
N SER A 198 -14.54 49.07 -9.36
CA SER A 198 -13.65 48.84 -10.52
C SER A 198 -13.09 50.17 -11.12
N PRO A 199 -12.52 50.30 -12.36
CA PRO A 199 -12.21 49.32 -13.43
C PRO A 199 -10.83 49.48 -14.18
N GLY A 200 -10.52 48.62 -15.16
CA GLY A 200 -9.45 48.86 -16.17
C GLY A 200 -8.98 47.62 -16.97
N PRO A 201 -8.93 47.63 -18.34
CA PRO A 201 -8.52 46.48 -19.18
C PRO A 201 -7.30 46.76 -20.09
N ILE A 202 -7.09 45.90 -21.14
CA ILE A 202 -6.04 45.89 -22.21
C ILE A 202 -4.80 45.05 -21.84
N ARG A 203 -4.24 44.14 -22.66
CA ARG A 203 -4.66 43.28 -23.80
C ARG A 203 -3.41 42.45 -24.23
N THR A 204 -3.60 41.26 -24.84
CA THR A 204 -2.68 40.55 -25.80
C THR A 204 -1.21 40.27 -25.41
N ASP A 205 -0.57 39.12 -25.68
CA ASP A 205 -0.91 37.73 -26.11
C ASP A 205 0.33 36.85 -25.68
N SER A 206 0.60 35.57 -25.99
CA SER A 206 0.08 34.56 -26.94
C SER A 206 0.46 33.12 -26.49
N ILE A 207 -0.10 32.08 -27.13
CA ILE A 207 0.49 30.76 -27.54
C ILE A 207 1.55 30.11 -26.60
N ASP A 208 1.42 28.88 -26.09
CA ASP A 208 1.00 27.63 -26.75
C ASP A 208 0.33 26.64 -25.76
N THR A 209 -0.73 25.95 -26.20
CA THR A 209 -1.30 24.77 -25.51
C THR A 209 -1.93 23.79 -26.53
N SER A 210 -1.12 23.28 -27.44
CA SER A 210 -1.57 22.32 -28.46
C SER A 210 -1.90 20.91 -27.89
N LYS A 211 -2.88 20.23 -28.53
CA LYS A 211 -3.29 18.82 -28.32
C LYS A 211 -4.23 18.46 -27.14
N SER A 212 -5.20 19.31 -26.76
CA SER A 212 -6.41 18.84 -26.03
C SER A 212 -7.66 19.73 -26.19
N ALA A 213 -8.01 20.09 -27.44
CA ALA A 213 -9.20 20.92 -27.72
C ALA A 213 -10.02 20.47 -28.96
N GLU A 214 -9.46 19.57 -29.77
CA GLU A 214 -9.99 19.26 -31.11
C GLU A 214 -11.22 18.34 -31.05
N GLY A 215 -11.20 17.33 -30.17
CA GLY A 215 -12.37 16.47 -29.93
C GLY A 215 -13.59 17.21 -29.39
N THR A 216 -13.37 18.24 -28.55
CA THR A 216 -14.46 19.04 -27.98
C THR A 216 -15.09 19.98 -29.02
N ARG A 217 -14.29 20.59 -29.90
CA ARG A 217 -14.83 21.38 -31.02
C ARG A 217 -15.65 20.49 -31.98
N ASN A 218 -15.09 19.36 -32.39
CA ASN A 218 -15.77 18.45 -33.32
C ASN A 218 -17.12 17.94 -32.77
N TYR A 219 -17.28 17.85 -31.44
CA TYR A 219 -18.56 17.52 -30.81
C TYR A 219 -19.55 18.70 -30.87
N LEU A 220 -19.14 19.90 -30.43
CA LEU A 220 -19.99 21.09 -30.49
C LEU A 220 -20.39 21.46 -31.93
N GLU A 221 -19.47 21.35 -32.90
CA GLU A 221 -19.77 21.61 -34.32
C GLU A 221 -20.77 20.59 -34.87
N PHE A 222 -20.72 19.32 -34.44
CA PHE A 222 -21.71 18.30 -34.81
C PHE A 222 -23.08 18.55 -34.15
N GLU A 223 -23.11 19.00 -32.90
CA GLU A 223 -24.33 19.46 -32.23
C GLU A 223 -24.93 20.70 -32.91
N GLU A 224 -24.12 21.71 -33.24
CA GLU A 224 -24.55 22.94 -33.91
C GLU A 224 -25.08 22.68 -35.34
N LEU A 225 -24.45 21.78 -36.09
CA LEU A 225 -24.96 21.29 -37.37
C LEU A 225 -26.28 20.52 -37.21
N THR A 226 -26.40 19.67 -36.18
CA THR A 226 -27.62 18.90 -35.91
C THR A 226 -28.78 19.81 -35.50
N VAL A 227 -28.53 20.81 -34.65
CA VAL A 227 -29.48 21.85 -34.25
C VAL A 227 -29.87 22.70 -35.45
N SER A 228 -28.93 23.09 -36.31
CA SER A 228 -29.19 23.83 -37.55
C SER A 228 -30.09 23.05 -38.50
N GLN A 229 -29.85 21.75 -38.67
CA GLN A 229 -30.67 20.86 -39.50
C GLN A 229 -32.09 20.70 -38.92
N LEU A 230 -32.23 20.57 -37.60
CA LEU A 230 -33.53 20.54 -36.91
C LEU A 230 -34.30 21.85 -37.07
N LEU A 231 -33.63 23.00 -36.91
CA LEU A 231 -34.24 24.33 -37.10
C LEU A 231 -34.67 24.57 -38.55
N LEU A 232 -33.94 24.04 -39.53
CA LEU A 232 -34.34 24.07 -40.94
C LEU A 232 -35.61 23.23 -41.18
N CYS A 233 -35.63 21.99 -40.67
CA CYS A 233 -36.80 21.10 -40.78
C CYS A 233 -38.05 21.69 -40.09
N LEU A 234 -37.89 22.34 -38.92
CA LEU A 234 -38.98 23.04 -38.23
C LEU A 234 -39.48 24.25 -39.04
N ARG A 235 -38.59 25.04 -39.64
CA ARG A 235 -38.96 26.17 -40.51
C ARG A 235 -39.73 25.72 -41.74
N GLU A 236 -39.26 24.66 -42.41
CA GLU A 236 -40.01 24.03 -43.50
C GLU A 236 -41.36 23.47 -43.05
N GLY A 237 -41.43 22.91 -41.83
CA GLY A 237 -42.67 22.43 -41.21
C GLY A 237 -43.71 23.55 -41.08
N ASN A 238 -43.35 24.66 -40.44
CA ASN A 238 -44.22 25.83 -40.34
C ASN A 238 -44.65 26.36 -41.72
N GLN A 239 -43.72 26.47 -42.68
CA GLN A 239 -44.06 26.90 -44.05
C GLN A 239 -44.96 25.89 -44.80
N LYS A 240 -45.02 24.62 -44.39
CA LYS A 240 -45.97 23.64 -44.93
C LYS A 240 -47.34 23.80 -44.27
N VAL A 241 -47.39 24.04 -42.95
CA VAL A 241 -48.63 24.33 -42.20
C VAL A 241 -49.31 25.60 -42.70
N GLU A 242 -48.58 26.72 -42.77
CA GLU A 242 -49.11 28.03 -43.21
C GLU A 242 -49.76 27.97 -44.60
N ARG A 243 -49.13 27.26 -45.56
CA ARG A 243 -49.70 27.02 -46.89
C ARG A 243 -50.96 26.15 -46.86
N LEU A 244 -51.04 25.17 -45.96
CA LEU A 244 -52.24 24.34 -45.79
C LEU A 244 -53.37 25.12 -45.13
N GLU A 245 -53.08 26.02 -44.19
CA GLU A 245 -54.08 26.91 -43.57
C GLU A 245 -54.68 27.88 -44.58
N ILE A 246 -53.86 28.48 -45.45
CA ILE A 246 -54.32 29.34 -46.57
C ILE A 246 -55.21 28.53 -47.52
N ALA A 247 -54.76 27.37 -48.01
CA ALA A 247 -55.53 26.53 -48.92
C ALA A 247 -56.85 26.03 -48.30
N LEU A 248 -56.87 25.76 -46.99
CA LEU A 248 -58.05 25.38 -46.22
C LEU A 248 -59.04 26.55 -46.08
N LYS A 249 -58.54 27.78 -45.92
CA LYS A 249 -59.37 28.99 -45.94
C LYS A 249 -60.01 29.23 -47.32
N GLU A 250 -59.22 29.16 -48.39
CA GLU A 250 -59.70 29.25 -49.78
C GLU A 250 -60.71 28.14 -50.14
N ALA A 251 -60.57 26.95 -49.54
CA ALA A 251 -61.53 25.86 -49.71
C ALA A 251 -62.86 26.16 -49.00
N LYS A 252 -62.82 26.70 -47.76
CA LYS A 252 -64.01 27.13 -47.02
C LYS A 252 -64.73 28.28 -47.72
N GLU A 253 -64.00 29.28 -48.20
CA GLU A 253 -64.58 30.42 -48.94
C GLU A 253 -65.27 29.92 -50.22
N ARG A 254 -64.65 29.01 -50.99
CA ARG A 254 -65.31 28.36 -52.16
C ARG A 254 -66.54 27.55 -51.80
N ILE A 255 -66.57 26.84 -50.67
CA ILE A 255 -67.75 26.08 -50.23
C ILE A 255 -68.92 27.01 -49.91
N LEU A 256 -68.68 28.09 -49.16
CA LEU A 256 -69.71 29.11 -48.88
C LEU A 256 -70.24 29.76 -50.17
N ASP A 257 -69.35 29.99 -51.13
CA ASP A 257 -69.69 30.55 -52.44
C ASP A 257 -70.56 29.59 -53.28
N PHE A 258 -70.36 28.27 -53.14
CA PHE A 258 -71.23 27.24 -53.74
C PHE A 258 -72.55 27.06 -52.99
N GLU A 259 -72.56 27.09 -51.64
CA GLU A 259 -73.81 27.05 -50.85
C GLU A 259 -74.71 28.23 -51.19
N LYS A 260 -74.14 29.44 -51.33
CA LYS A 260 -74.87 30.62 -51.77
C LYS A 260 -75.45 30.40 -53.18
N LYS A 261 -74.65 30.00 -54.16
CA LYS A 261 -75.11 29.75 -55.55
C LYS A 261 -76.12 28.60 -55.66
N ALA A 262 -76.10 27.64 -54.74
CA ALA A 262 -77.13 26.60 -54.64
C ALA A 262 -78.45 27.14 -54.07
N LYS A 263 -78.37 27.99 -53.04
CA LYS A 263 -79.53 28.68 -52.46
C LYS A 263 -80.17 29.64 -53.47
N ASP A 264 -79.38 30.47 -54.14
CA ASP A 264 -79.83 31.41 -55.18
C ASP A 264 -80.56 30.68 -56.33
N ARG A 265 -80.13 29.46 -56.70
CA ARG A 265 -80.81 28.60 -57.69
C ARG A 265 -82.12 28.00 -57.18
N SER A 266 -82.22 27.69 -55.89
CA SER A 266 -83.40 27.09 -55.28
C SER A 266 -84.63 28.01 -55.27
N GLU A 267 -84.46 29.31 -55.55
CA GLU A 267 -85.52 30.32 -55.52
C GLU A 267 -86.06 30.66 -56.93
N THR A 268 -85.57 30.02 -58.00
CA THR A 268 -85.86 30.45 -59.40
C THR A 268 -86.37 29.37 -60.38
N GLU A 269 -86.68 28.15 -59.94
CA GLU A 269 -87.02 27.01 -60.84
C GLU A 269 -88.44 26.45 -60.65
N THR A 270 -89.47 27.30 -60.86
CA THR A 270 -90.85 26.85 -61.08
C THR A 270 -91.55 27.67 -62.17
N GLN A 271 -91.62 27.13 -63.39
CA GLN A 271 -92.67 27.41 -64.36
C GLN A 271 -92.78 26.23 -65.33
N THR A 272 -94.00 25.73 -65.53
CA THR A 272 -94.33 24.67 -66.48
C THR A 272 -95.59 25.11 -67.20
N GLU A 273 -95.55 25.11 -68.52
CA GLU A 273 -96.54 25.78 -69.37
C GLU A 273 -97.58 24.77 -69.86
N GLU A 274 -98.84 24.91 -69.44
CA GLU A 274 -99.94 24.04 -69.89
C GLU A 274 -100.51 24.55 -71.23
N HIS A 275 -100.28 23.80 -72.31
CA HIS A 275 -101.03 23.97 -73.57
C HIS A 275 -102.32 23.14 -73.55
N LYS A 276 -103.45 23.74 -73.95
CA LYS A 276 -104.77 23.08 -73.92
C LYS A 276 -105.74 23.60 -74.98
N GLU A 277 -105.52 23.20 -76.23
CA GLU A 277 -106.37 23.50 -77.39
C GLU A 277 -106.44 22.28 -78.32
N GLN A 278 -107.42 22.12 -79.23
CA GLN A 278 -108.86 22.42 -79.16
C GLN A 278 -109.52 21.71 -80.35
N GLU A 279 -110.32 20.67 -80.11
CA GLU A 279 -110.99 19.94 -81.20
C GLU A 279 -112.13 20.77 -81.82
N LYS A 280 -112.30 20.63 -83.15
CA LYS A 280 -113.42 21.18 -83.92
C LYS A 280 -113.85 20.19 -85.01
N GLU A 281 -115.14 19.89 -85.07
CA GLU A 281 -115.78 19.17 -86.17
C GLU A 281 -116.38 20.15 -87.19
N GLU A 282 -116.14 19.91 -88.48
CA GLU A 282 -116.81 20.48 -89.68
C GLU A 282 -116.19 19.76 -90.90
N GLU A 283 -116.85 19.45 -92.02
CA GLU A 283 -118.27 19.44 -92.41
C GLU A 283 -118.44 18.37 -93.54
N LYS A 284 -119.62 17.77 -93.73
CA LYS A 284 -119.82 16.68 -94.73
C LYS A 284 -120.27 17.19 -96.10
N SER A 285 -119.59 16.75 -97.17
CA SER A 285 -120.13 16.76 -98.55
C SER A 285 -119.64 15.55 -99.38
N PRO A 286 -120.47 15.00 -100.31
CA PRO A 286 -120.47 13.55 -100.58
C PRO A 286 -119.54 13.05 -101.71
N GLU A 287 -118.22 13.04 -101.47
CA GLU A 287 -117.31 12.01 -102.02
C GLU A 287 -116.76 11.10 -100.90
N THR A 288 -117.63 10.87 -99.92
CA THR A 288 -117.41 10.37 -98.55
C THR A 288 -117.16 8.87 -98.43
N VAL A 289 -116.33 8.29 -99.31
CA VAL A 289 -115.80 6.92 -99.13
C VAL A 289 -114.32 6.87 -99.49
N GLY A 290 -113.88 7.57 -100.54
CA GLY A 290 -112.45 7.74 -100.81
C GLY A 290 -111.81 8.63 -99.74
N SER A 291 -112.29 9.87 -99.61
CA SER A 291 -111.74 10.86 -98.68
C SER A 291 -111.94 10.49 -97.21
N GLU A 292 -113.07 9.88 -96.83
CA GLU A 292 -113.27 9.38 -95.45
C GLU A 292 -112.30 8.23 -95.12
N VAL A 293 -112.03 7.30 -96.05
CA VAL A 293 -111.04 6.23 -95.85
C VAL A 293 -109.60 6.78 -95.88
N GLU A 294 -109.28 7.76 -96.72
CA GLU A 294 -107.97 8.40 -96.74
C GLU A 294 -107.71 9.23 -95.47
N MET A 295 -108.71 9.96 -94.97
CA MET A 295 -108.64 10.69 -93.70
C MET A 295 -108.54 9.73 -92.51
N LEU A 296 -109.32 8.64 -92.49
CA LEU A 296 -109.23 7.60 -91.47
C LEU A 296 -107.88 6.87 -91.52
N ASN A 297 -107.33 6.61 -92.72
CA ASN A 297 -106.01 6.01 -92.90
C ASN A 297 -104.89 6.98 -92.46
N LEU A 298 -105.06 8.28 -92.70
CA LEU A 298 -104.16 9.31 -92.17
C LEU A 298 -104.24 9.38 -90.64
N GLN A 299 -105.44 9.35 -90.05
CA GLN A 299 -105.65 9.32 -88.60
C GLN A 299 -105.06 8.05 -87.96
N VAL A 300 -105.28 6.88 -88.57
CA VAL A 300 -104.65 5.60 -88.15
C VAL A 300 -103.13 5.68 -88.28
N THR A 301 -102.59 6.31 -89.33
CA THR A 301 -101.14 6.51 -89.50
C THR A 301 -100.56 7.48 -88.47
N THR A 302 -101.30 8.52 -88.08
CA THR A 302 -100.91 9.47 -87.03
C THR A 302 -100.97 8.83 -85.65
N LEU A 303 -102.08 8.17 -85.30
CA LEU A 303 -102.22 7.37 -84.07
C LEU A 303 -101.16 6.26 -83.98
N PHE A 304 -100.79 5.63 -85.10
CA PHE A 304 -99.70 4.64 -85.13
C PHE A 304 -98.34 5.28 -84.85
N LYS A 305 -98.05 6.48 -85.38
CA LYS A 305 -96.84 7.25 -85.05
C LYS A 305 -96.83 7.67 -83.59
N GLU A 306 -97.93 8.20 -83.08
CA GLU A 306 -98.08 8.60 -81.67
C GLU A 306 -97.92 7.40 -80.72
N LEU A 307 -98.51 6.25 -81.05
CA LEU A 307 -98.32 4.99 -80.31
C LEU A 307 -96.86 4.52 -80.37
N GLN A 308 -96.19 4.65 -81.52
CA GLN A 308 -94.78 4.30 -81.69
C GLN A 308 -93.86 5.26 -80.91
N GLU A 309 -94.18 6.55 -80.86
CA GLU A 309 -93.47 7.58 -80.09
C GLU A 309 -93.72 7.44 -78.58
N ALA A 310 -94.95 7.07 -78.17
CA ALA A 310 -95.26 6.71 -76.80
C ALA A 310 -94.49 5.44 -76.37
N HIS A 311 -94.33 4.47 -77.28
CA HIS A 311 -93.54 3.26 -77.02
C HIS A 311 -92.02 3.56 -76.93
N THR A 312 -91.47 4.47 -77.74
CA THR A 312 -90.06 4.89 -77.58
C THR A 312 -89.86 5.67 -76.27
N LYS A 313 -90.74 6.62 -75.95
CA LYS A 313 -90.72 7.36 -74.67
C LYS A 313 -90.87 6.42 -73.45
N LEU A 314 -91.71 5.39 -73.54
CA LEU A 314 -91.85 4.37 -72.50
C LEU A 314 -90.54 3.57 -72.35
N SER A 315 -89.95 3.10 -73.45
CA SER A 315 -88.66 2.39 -73.45
C SER A 315 -87.53 3.25 -72.85
N GLU A 316 -87.47 4.54 -73.19
CA GLU A 316 -86.53 5.50 -72.61
C GLU A 316 -86.77 5.71 -71.11
N ALA A 317 -88.03 5.80 -70.67
CA ALA A 317 -88.40 5.91 -69.27
C ALA A 317 -88.10 4.63 -68.47
N GLU A 318 -88.29 3.44 -69.04
CA GLU A 318 -87.89 2.17 -68.43
C GLU A 318 -86.37 2.05 -68.31
N LEU A 319 -85.63 2.49 -69.33
CA LEU A 319 -84.17 2.53 -69.33
C LEU A 319 -83.65 3.55 -68.30
N MET A 320 -84.30 4.71 -68.17
CA MET A 320 -84.01 5.69 -67.11
C MET A 320 -84.31 5.14 -65.71
N LYS A 321 -85.48 4.51 -65.51
CA LYS A 321 -85.87 3.81 -64.28
C LYS A 321 -84.84 2.75 -63.89
N LYS A 322 -84.38 1.94 -64.85
CA LYS A 322 -83.34 0.93 -64.63
C LYS A 322 -82.01 1.57 -64.20
N ARG A 323 -81.53 2.60 -64.91
CA ARG A 323 -80.33 3.37 -64.52
C ARG A 323 -80.45 4.01 -63.12
N LEU A 324 -81.63 4.49 -62.75
CA LEU A 324 -81.88 5.04 -61.41
C LEU A 324 -81.89 3.94 -60.34
N GLN A 325 -82.51 2.79 -60.60
CA GLN A 325 -82.51 1.64 -59.71
C GLN A 325 -81.09 1.08 -59.49
N GLU A 326 -80.28 0.99 -60.55
CA GLU A 326 -78.87 0.63 -60.49
C GLU A 326 -78.05 1.62 -59.63
N LYS A 327 -78.30 2.93 -59.78
CA LYS A 327 -77.69 3.98 -58.93
C LYS A 327 -78.12 3.86 -57.46
N CYS A 328 -79.41 3.65 -57.19
CA CYS A 328 -79.91 3.48 -55.82
C CYS A 328 -79.26 2.27 -55.14
N GLN A 329 -79.22 1.11 -55.80
CA GLN A 329 -78.54 -0.07 -55.24
C GLN A 329 -77.02 0.13 -55.09
N ALA A 330 -76.37 0.94 -55.94
CA ALA A 330 -74.96 1.27 -55.78
C ALA A 330 -74.71 2.19 -54.56
N LEU A 331 -75.64 3.11 -54.26
CA LEU A 331 -75.62 3.95 -53.07
C LEU A 331 -75.95 3.16 -51.79
N GLU A 332 -76.94 2.27 -51.82
CA GLU A 332 -77.27 1.35 -50.71
C GLU A 332 -76.07 0.49 -50.33
N ARG A 333 -75.39 -0.14 -51.32
CA ARG A 333 -74.17 -0.93 -51.07
C ARG A 333 -73.07 -0.07 -50.44
N LYS A 334 -72.84 1.16 -50.92
CA LYS A 334 -71.87 2.09 -50.28
C LYS A 334 -72.26 2.44 -48.85
N ASN A 335 -73.52 2.78 -48.59
CA ASN A 335 -74.02 3.10 -47.25
C ASN A 335 -73.98 1.90 -46.29
N SER A 336 -74.03 0.66 -46.81
CA SER A 336 -73.83 -0.55 -46.00
C SER A 336 -72.35 -0.87 -45.72
N ALA A 337 -71.42 -0.42 -46.57
CA ALA A 337 -69.98 -0.62 -46.39
C ALA A 337 -69.35 0.42 -45.45
N THR A 338 -69.75 1.70 -45.56
CA THR A 338 -69.20 2.80 -44.75
C THR A 338 -69.24 2.60 -43.23
N PRO A 339 -70.22 1.94 -42.58
CA PRO A 339 -70.12 1.63 -41.14
C PRO A 339 -69.07 0.57 -40.80
N SER A 340 -68.75 -0.37 -41.71
CA SER A 340 -67.62 -1.31 -41.52
C SER A 340 -66.30 -0.54 -41.61
N GLU A 341 -66.13 0.25 -42.67
CA GLU A 341 -64.95 1.11 -42.87
C GLU A 341 -64.73 2.07 -41.70
N LEU A 342 -65.81 2.61 -41.11
CA LEU A 342 -65.76 3.45 -39.91
C LEU A 342 -65.30 2.66 -38.67
N ASN A 343 -65.82 1.44 -38.45
CA ASN A 343 -65.43 0.59 -37.33
C ASN A 343 -63.96 0.14 -37.44
N GLU A 344 -63.55 -0.31 -38.63
CA GLU A 344 -62.15 -0.67 -38.93
C GLU A 344 -61.21 0.53 -38.68
N LYS A 345 -61.59 1.73 -39.12
CA LYS A 345 -60.86 2.97 -38.84
C LYS A 345 -60.79 3.28 -37.34
N GLN A 346 -61.85 3.01 -36.58
CA GLN A 346 -61.89 3.26 -35.14
C GLN A 346 -61.03 2.26 -34.36
N GLU A 347 -61.00 0.99 -34.78
CA GLU A 347 -60.07 -0.03 -34.26
C GLU A 347 -58.61 0.30 -34.61
N LEU A 348 -58.34 0.74 -35.85
CA LEU A 348 -57.00 1.20 -36.25
C LEU A 348 -56.54 2.41 -35.43
N LEU A 349 -57.43 3.36 -35.12
CA LEU A 349 -57.11 4.49 -34.23
C LEU A 349 -56.80 4.03 -32.80
N TYR A 350 -57.56 3.08 -32.24
CA TYR A 350 -57.26 2.51 -30.92
C TYR A 350 -55.92 1.77 -30.90
N ASN A 351 -55.66 0.92 -31.90
CA ASN A 351 -54.40 0.20 -32.02
C ASN A 351 -53.21 1.15 -32.24
N ASN A 352 -53.38 2.23 -33.01
CA ASN A 352 -52.37 3.27 -33.16
C ASN A 352 -52.10 3.99 -31.82
N LYS A 353 -53.14 4.38 -31.08
CA LYS A 353 -53.02 4.99 -29.74
C LYS A 353 -52.30 4.08 -28.74
N LYS A 354 -52.56 2.77 -28.80
CA LYS A 354 -51.86 1.75 -27.99
C LYS A 354 -50.36 1.66 -28.36
N LEU A 355 -50.04 1.72 -29.65
CA LEU A 355 -48.65 1.72 -30.12
C LEU A 355 -47.91 3.03 -29.79
N GLU A 356 -48.57 4.19 -29.85
CA GLU A 356 -48.01 5.46 -29.38
C GLU A 356 -47.57 5.37 -27.91
N LEU A 357 -48.46 4.87 -27.03
CA LEU A 357 -48.17 4.69 -25.60
C LEU A 357 -47.03 3.68 -25.36
N GLN A 358 -46.98 2.59 -26.13
CA GLN A 358 -45.88 1.62 -26.04
C GLN A 358 -44.54 2.23 -26.48
N VAL A 359 -44.52 2.98 -27.59
CA VAL A 359 -43.34 3.69 -28.08
C VAL A 359 -42.86 4.74 -27.08
N GLU A 360 -43.77 5.49 -26.45
CA GLU A 360 -43.40 6.49 -25.46
C GLU A 360 -42.89 5.87 -24.15
N SER A 361 -43.47 4.73 -23.72
CA SER A 361 -42.93 3.93 -22.61
C SER A 361 -41.50 3.44 -22.91
N MET A 362 -41.25 2.89 -24.10
CA MET A 362 -39.91 2.44 -24.50
C MET A 362 -38.91 3.60 -24.63
N ARG A 363 -39.35 4.78 -25.11
CA ARG A 363 -38.51 6.00 -25.13
C ARG A 363 -38.14 6.45 -23.72
N SER A 364 -39.08 6.41 -22.78
CA SER A 364 -38.82 6.74 -21.37
C SER A 364 -37.83 5.76 -20.75
N GLU A 365 -37.97 4.46 -21.01
CA GLU A 365 -37.05 3.42 -20.55
C GLU A 365 -35.63 3.60 -21.13
N ILE A 366 -35.52 3.83 -22.45
CA ILE A 366 -34.24 4.15 -23.11
C ILE A 366 -33.59 5.40 -22.50
N LYS A 367 -34.36 6.46 -22.25
CA LYS A 367 -33.86 7.70 -21.65
C LYS A 367 -33.36 7.51 -20.21
N MET A 368 -34.06 6.69 -19.41
CA MET A 368 -33.65 6.32 -18.06
C MET A 368 -32.36 5.51 -18.07
N GLU A 369 -32.24 4.50 -18.94
CA GLU A 369 -31.02 3.69 -19.02
C GLU A 369 -29.85 4.51 -19.59
N GLN A 370 -30.08 5.43 -20.54
CA GLN A 370 -29.06 6.39 -20.98
C GLN A 370 -28.53 7.24 -19.82
N ALA A 371 -29.42 7.85 -19.02
CA ALA A 371 -29.01 8.65 -17.86
C ALA A 371 -28.20 7.82 -16.85
N LYS A 372 -28.63 6.59 -16.57
CA LYS A 372 -27.93 5.62 -15.72
C LYS A 372 -26.56 5.23 -16.28
N THR A 373 -26.41 5.02 -17.58
CA THR A 373 -25.07 4.76 -18.18
C THR A 373 -24.13 5.96 -18.09
N GLU A 374 -24.65 7.19 -18.11
CA GLU A 374 -23.84 8.40 -17.91
C GLU A 374 -23.46 8.58 -16.43
N GLU A 375 -24.36 8.25 -15.50
CA GLU A 375 -24.06 8.19 -14.07
C GLU A 375 -22.91 7.20 -13.79
N GLU A 376 -22.97 5.98 -14.33
CA GLU A 376 -21.91 4.98 -14.20
C GLU A 376 -20.59 5.39 -14.88
N LYS A 377 -20.63 6.09 -16.03
CA LYS A 377 -19.42 6.71 -16.62
C LYS A 377 -18.81 7.73 -15.66
N SER A 378 -19.62 8.59 -15.04
CA SER A 378 -19.13 9.61 -14.10
C SER A 378 -18.51 8.98 -12.84
N LYS A 379 -19.11 7.91 -12.31
CA LYS A 379 -18.57 7.09 -11.22
C LYS A 379 -17.23 6.45 -11.62
N LEU A 380 -17.15 5.85 -12.81
CA LEU A 380 -15.93 5.24 -13.33
C LEU A 380 -14.80 6.28 -13.50
N THR A 381 -15.09 7.47 -14.04
CA THR A 381 -14.11 8.55 -14.15
C THR A 381 -13.65 9.04 -12.77
N THR A 382 -14.57 9.18 -11.81
CA THR A 382 -14.23 9.53 -10.42
C THR A 382 -13.34 8.46 -9.78
N LEU A 383 -13.68 7.18 -9.95
CA LEU A 383 -12.88 6.05 -9.47
C LEU A 383 -11.49 6.04 -10.10
N GLN A 384 -11.37 6.22 -11.41
CA GLN A 384 -10.09 6.35 -12.11
C GLN A 384 -9.25 7.53 -11.57
N LEU A 385 -9.86 8.69 -11.31
CA LEU A 385 -9.17 9.83 -10.72
C LEU A 385 -8.66 9.52 -9.30
N THR A 386 -9.49 8.91 -8.44
CA THR A 386 -9.07 8.51 -7.08
C THR A 386 -7.98 7.43 -7.10
N HIS A 387 -8.03 6.46 -8.01
CA HIS A 387 -7.01 5.43 -8.16
C HIS A 387 -5.68 6.01 -8.64
N ASN A 388 -5.68 6.86 -9.66
CA ASN A 388 -4.47 7.55 -10.13
C ASN A 388 -3.87 8.45 -9.02
N ARG A 389 -4.72 9.13 -8.24
CA ARG A 389 -4.28 9.91 -7.07
C ARG A 389 -3.64 9.01 -5.99
N LEU A 390 -4.27 7.89 -5.64
CA LEU A 390 -3.74 6.95 -4.66
C LEU A 390 -2.39 6.33 -5.11
N LEU A 391 -2.26 6.01 -6.40
CA LEU A 391 -0.98 5.61 -6.99
C LEU A 391 0.08 6.72 -6.88
N GLN A 392 -0.28 7.98 -7.10
CA GLN A 392 0.64 9.11 -6.94
C GLN A 392 1.07 9.29 -5.47
N GLU A 393 0.13 9.22 -4.53
CA GLU A 393 0.39 9.31 -3.08
C GLU A 393 1.27 8.13 -2.60
N TYR A 394 1.02 6.91 -3.06
CA TYR A 394 1.86 5.73 -2.81
C TYR A 394 3.30 5.89 -3.35
N ASN A 395 3.45 6.33 -4.60
CA ASN A 395 4.78 6.58 -5.19
C ASN A 395 5.55 7.70 -4.48
N ASN A 396 4.85 8.71 -3.95
CA ASN A 396 5.47 9.76 -3.13
C ASN A 396 5.86 9.25 -1.74
N ALA A 397 5.05 8.37 -1.13
CA ALA A 397 5.37 7.72 0.13
C ALA A 397 6.61 6.83 0.01
N LEU A 398 6.72 6.01 -1.05
CA LEU A 398 7.92 5.21 -1.33
C LEU A 398 9.19 6.05 -1.42
N LYS A 399 9.19 7.11 -2.24
CA LYS A 399 10.34 8.04 -2.35
C LYS A 399 10.73 8.66 -1.01
N THR A 400 9.73 9.01 -0.20
CA THR A 400 9.95 9.57 1.14
C THR A 400 10.60 8.55 2.08
N ILE A 401 10.18 7.27 2.02
CA ILE A 401 10.78 6.17 2.79
C ILE A 401 12.22 5.90 2.33
N GLU A 402 12.48 5.88 1.03
CA GLU A 402 13.82 5.71 0.45
C GLU A 402 14.77 6.85 0.86
N GLU A 403 14.30 8.10 0.80
CA GLU A 403 15.06 9.25 1.26
C GLU A 403 15.35 9.21 2.77
N LEU A 404 14.37 8.86 3.59
CA LEU A 404 14.56 8.74 5.04
C LEU A 404 15.55 7.62 5.37
N LYS A 405 15.42 6.45 4.73
CA LYS A 405 16.34 5.31 4.89
C LYS A 405 17.77 5.68 4.52
N ARG A 406 17.97 6.40 3.40
CA ARG A 406 19.28 6.93 2.98
C ARG A 406 19.85 7.92 4.00
N ARG A 407 19.04 8.89 4.45
CA ARG A 407 19.44 9.87 5.48
C ARG A 407 19.74 9.22 6.83
N GLU A 408 19.16 8.07 7.12
CA GLU A 408 19.40 7.31 8.35
C GLU A 408 20.69 6.49 8.26
N SER A 409 20.96 5.76 7.17
CA SER A 409 22.25 5.10 6.96
C SER A 409 23.41 6.10 6.97
N GLU A 410 23.27 7.24 6.27
CA GLU A 410 24.28 8.31 6.27
C GLU A 410 24.56 8.89 7.67
N LYS A 411 23.57 8.90 8.57
CA LYS A 411 23.75 9.30 9.97
C LYS A 411 24.44 8.21 10.79
N VAL A 412 24.00 6.96 10.67
CA VAL A 412 24.56 5.82 11.40
C VAL A 412 26.03 5.65 11.04
N ASP A 413 26.36 5.61 9.75
CA ASP A 413 27.74 5.48 9.27
C ASP A 413 28.62 6.64 9.80
N LYS A 414 28.10 7.87 9.79
CA LYS A 414 28.81 9.04 10.31
C LYS A 414 29.04 8.98 11.82
N VAL A 415 28.04 8.58 12.61
CA VAL A 415 28.16 8.45 14.07
C VAL A 415 29.14 7.33 14.44
N VAL A 416 29.02 6.17 13.80
CA VAL A 416 29.95 5.03 14.01
C VAL A 416 31.38 5.41 13.63
N LEU A 417 31.60 6.13 12.52
CA LEU A 417 32.91 6.62 12.13
C LEU A 417 33.47 7.64 13.14
N GLN A 418 32.65 8.56 13.65
CA GLN A 418 33.06 9.52 14.67
C GLN A 418 33.43 8.83 16.00
N GLU A 419 32.67 7.83 16.44
CA GLU A 419 33.01 7.02 17.61
C GLU A 419 34.32 6.24 17.43
N LEU A 420 34.52 5.60 16.27
CA LEU A 420 35.73 4.85 15.95
C LEU A 420 36.96 5.78 15.92
N ASN A 421 36.85 6.98 15.34
CA ASN A 421 37.93 7.96 15.36
C ASN A 421 38.26 8.44 16.78
N GLY A 422 37.25 8.71 17.61
CA GLY A 422 37.46 9.06 19.02
C GLY A 422 38.13 7.94 19.83
N LYS A 423 37.75 6.68 19.58
CA LYS A 423 38.39 5.49 20.18
C LYS A 423 39.84 5.33 19.71
N LEU A 424 40.12 5.55 18.42
CA LEU A 424 41.48 5.54 17.85
C LEU A 424 42.36 6.63 18.48
N GLU A 425 41.91 7.88 18.51
CA GLU A 425 42.63 8.98 19.14
C GLU A 425 42.98 8.73 20.62
N MET A 426 42.06 8.11 21.37
CA MET A 426 42.33 7.74 22.78
C MET A 426 43.38 6.63 22.88
N ALA A 427 43.33 5.63 22.00
CA ALA A 427 44.33 4.56 21.94
C ALA A 427 45.72 5.09 21.54
N GLU A 428 45.80 6.00 20.56
CA GLU A 428 47.05 6.66 20.15
C GLU A 428 47.65 7.50 21.27
N LYS A 429 46.84 8.30 21.98
CA LYS A 429 47.28 9.11 23.14
C LYS A 429 47.76 8.22 24.29
N ALA A 430 47.10 7.09 24.53
CA ALA A 430 47.54 6.09 25.52
C ALA A 430 48.84 5.39 25.11
N LEU A 431 48.99 5.03 23.83
CA LEU A 431 50.21 4.43 23.28
C LEU A 431 51.41 5.39 23.39
N ALA A 432 51.24 6.65 23.01
CA ALA A 432 52.28 7.67 23.11
C ALA A 432 52.69 7.93 24.57
N SER A 433 51.74 7.98 25.50
CA SER A 433 52.00 8.09 26.94
C SER A 433 52.78 6.87 27.47
N LYS A 434 52.43 5.66 27.04
CA LYS A 434 53.15 4.43 27.41
C LYS A 434 54.55 4.35 26.80
N GLN A 435 54.73 4.84 25.58
CA GLN A 435 56.05 4.95 24.96
C GLN A 435 56.95 5.91 25.74
N LEU A 436 56.45 7.10 26.11
CA LEU A 436 57.19 8.06 26.93
C LEU A 436 57.62 7.47 28.28
N GLN A 437 56.70 6.83 29.01
CA GLN A 437 57.01 6.12 30.26
C GLN A 437 58.08 5.03 30.07
N MET A 438 58.03 4.29 28.96
CA MET A 438 59.02 3.26 28.65
C MET A 438 60.41 3.85 28.39
N ASP A 439 60.50 5.02 27.75
CA ASP A 439 61.77 5.67 27.45
C ASP A 439 62.37 6.39 28.68
N GLU A 440 61.53 6.97 29.55
CA GLU A 440 61.92 7.43 30.89
C GLU A 440 62.48 6.28 31.76
N MET A 441 61.84 5.11 31.72
CA MET A 441 62.32 3.91 32.40
C MET A 441 63.65 3.41 31.83
N LYS A 442 63.82 3.37 30.49
CA LYS A 442 65.11 3.02 29.85
C LYS A 442 66.23 3.97 30.27
N GLN A 443 65.97 5.29 30.30
CA GLN A 443 66.95 6.28 30.74
C GLN A 443 67.33 6.07 32.22
N THR A 444 66.37 5.71 33.06
CA THR A 444 66.60 5.40 34.47
C THR A 444 67.44 4.14 34.65
N ILE A 445 67.15 3.08 33.89
CA ILE A 445 67.92 1.82 33.90
C ILE A 445 69.36 2.08 33.44
N ALA A 446 69.56 2.75 32.29
CA ALA A 446 70.90 3.06 31.77
C ALA A 446 71.75 3.93 32.73
N LYS A 447 71.10 4.78 33.54
CA LYS A 447 71.78 5.49 34.63
C LYS A 447 72.16 4.53 35.77
N GLN A 448 71.23 3.68 36.22
CA GLN A 448 71.49 2.71 37.29
C GLN A 448 72.58 1.70 36.93
N GLU A 449 72.66 1.27 35.67
CA GLU A 449 73.74 0.42 35.14
C GLU A 449 75.10 1.10 35.31
N LYS A 450 75.24 2.38 34.91
CA LYS A 450 76.46 3.17 35.09
C LYS A 450 76.80 3.44 36.57
N ASP A 451 75.79 3.68 37.40
CA ASP A 451 75.99 3.86 38.84
C ASP A 451 76.47 2.53 39.48
N LEU A 452 75.99 1.37 39.00
CA LEU A 452 76.45 0.04 39.41
C LEU A 452 77.88 -0.28 38.93
N GLU A 453 78.24 0.06 37.69
CA GLU A 453 79.63 -0.02 37.20
C GLU A 453 80.57 0.77 38.09
N THR A 454 80.18 2.01 38.44
CA THR A 454 80.94 2.89 39.34
C THR A 454 81.08 2.28 40.74
N MET A 455 80.01 1.70 41.29
CA MET A 455 80.05 0.99 42.57
C MET A 455 80.94 -0.27 42.53
N ALA A 456 80.99 -0.99 41.41
CA ALA A 456 81.86 -2.16 41.25
C ALA A 456 83.35 -1.76 41.27
N VAL A 457 83.72 -0.69 40.57
CA VAL A 457 85.09 -0.14 40.59
C VAL A 457 85.48 0.33 42.00
N LEU A 458 84.59 1.06 42.70
CA LEU A 458 84.85 1.53 44.06
C LEU A 458 84.99 0.38 45.08
N ARG A 459 84.23 -0.71 44.92
CA ARG A 459 84.39 -1.93 45.75
C ARG A 459 85.74 -2.60 45.50
N ALA A 460 86.11 -2.81 44.23
CA ALA A 460 87.41 -3.39 43.88
C ALA A 460 88.58 -2.53 44.41
N GLN A 461 88.47 -1.20 44.32
CA GLN A 461 89.47 -0.28 44.89
C GLN A 461 89.57 -0.39 46.42
N MET A 462 88.44 -0.50 47.12
CA MET A 462 88.41 -0.73 48.57
C MET A 462 89.02 -2.10 48.95
N GLU A 463 88.69 -3.16 48.22
CA GLU A 463 89.21 -4.50 48.44
C GLU A 463 90.74 -4.55 48.23
N VAL A 464 91.27 -3.89 47.20
CA VAL A 464 92.71 -3.72 46.99
C VAL A 464 93.35 -2.95 48.14
N TYR A 465 92.82 -1.78 48.56
CA TYR A 465 93.41 -1.03 49.68
C TYR A 465 93.39 -1.81 51.00
N CYS A 466 92.34 -2.58 51.28
CA CYS A 466 92.29 -3.46 52.44
C CYS A 466 93.34 -4.58 52.35
N SER A 467 93.48 -5.21 51.18
CA SER A 467 94.51 -6.23 50.92
C SER A 467 95.91 -5.67 51.10
N ASP A 468 96.21 -4.51 50.49
CA ASP A 468 97.50 -3.84 50.58
C ASP A 468 97.83 -3.45 52.02
N PHE A 469 96.87 -2.91 52.78
CA PHE A 469 97.05 -2.58 54.20
C PHE A 469 97.34 -3.82 55.05
N HIS A 470 96.67 -4.95 54.81
CA HIS A 470 96.94 -6.20 55.51
C HIS A 470 98.30 -6.81 55.12
N ALA A 471 98.67 -6.77 53.83
CA ALA A 471 99.96 -7.25 53.35
C ALA A 471 101.13 -6.41 53.89
N GLU A 472 101.01 -5.08 53.85
CA GLU A 472 101.96 -4.13 54.42
C GLU A 472 102.08 -4.27 55.95
N ARG A 473 100.97 -4.56 56.64
CA ARG A 473 101.01 -4.88 58.08
C ARG A 473 101.77 -6.18 58.35
N ALA A 474 101.46 -7.25 57.63
CA ALA A 474 102.15 -8.54 57.78
C ALA A 474 103.64 -8.44 57.42
N ALA A 475 104.00 -7.63 56.41
CA ALA A 475 105.38 -7.33 56.06
C ALA A 475 106.10 -6.56 57.19
N ARG A 476 105.45 -5.57 57.81
CA ARG A 476 105.99 -4.90 59.01
C ARG A 476 106.16 -5.86 60.18
N GLU A 477 105.16 -6.69 60.48
CA GLU A 477 105.21 -7.66 61.57
C GLU A 477 106.36 -8.66 61.36
N LYS A 478 106.54 -9.18 60.14
CA LYS A 478 107.69 -10.02 59.76
C LYS A 478 109.04 -9.30 59.88
N ILE A 479 109.14 -8.03 59.49
CA ILE A 479 110.37 -7.22 59.68
C ILE A 479 110.64 -6.98 61.17
N HIS A 480 109.60 -6.83 62.00
CA HIS A 480 109.74 -6.75 63.45
C HIS A 480 110.21 -8.06 64.07
N GLU A 481 109.68 -9.21 63.64
CA GLU A 481 110.15 -10.55 64.04
C GLU A 481 111.61 -10.78 63.65
N GLU A 482 112.00 -10.48 62.40
CA GLU A 482 113.39 -10.59 61.93
C GLU A 482 114.33 -9.66 62.71
N LYS A 483 113.88 -8.44 63.03
CA LYS A 483 114.63 -7.50 63.86
C LYS A 483 114.77 -7.99 65.30
N GLU A 484 113.75 -8.62 65.88
CA GLU A 484 113.81 -9.22 67.21
C GLU A 484 114.76 -10.42 67.24
N GLN A 485 114.70 -11.30 66.23
CA GLN A 485 115.65 -12.41 66.06
C GLN A 485 117.10 -11.90 65.96
N LEU A 486 117.36 -10.85 65.18
CA LEU A 486 118.68 -10.22 65.07
C LEU A 486 119.12 -9.53 66.37
N ALA A 487 118.19 -8.89 67.10
CA ALA A 487 118.49 -8.30 68.42
C ALA A 487 118.82 -9.38 69.47
N LEU A 488 118.15 -10.53 69.43
CA LEU A 488 118.47 -11.69 70.27
C LEU A 488 119.83 -12.29 69.91
N GLN A 489 120.15 -12.43 68.61
CA GLN A 489 121.47 -12.87 68.16
C GLN A 489 122.58 -11.91 68.62
N LEU A 490 122.37 -10.59 68.47
CA LEU A 490 123.30 -9.57 68.96
C LEU A 490 123.46 -9.65 70.49
N ALA A 491 122.38 -9.87 71.24
CA ALA A 491 122.41 -10.00 72.69
C ALA A 491 123.05 -11.31 73.18
N VAL A 492 123.09 -12.36 72.35
CA VAL A 492 123.88 -13.57 72.60
C VAL A 492 125.36 -13.29 72.31
N LEU A 493 125.69 -12.77 71.12
CA LEU A 493 127.07 -12.41 70.76
C LEU A 493 127.70 -11.45 71.78
N LEU A 494 126.99 -10.42 72.22
CA LEU A 494 127.46 -9.51 73.26
C LEU A 494 127.64 -10.20 74.62
N LYS A 495 126.85 -11.23 74.96
CA LYS A 495 127.07 -12.02 76.18
C LYS A 495 128.30 -12.92 76.04
N ASP A 496 128.50 -13.53 74.88
CA ASP A 496 129.67 -14.38 74.62
C ASP A 496 130.96 -13.55 74.59
N ASP A 497 130.91 -12.33 74.03
CA ASP A 497 132.02 -11.37 74.00
C ASP A 497 132.32 -10.82 75.41
N ASN A 498 131.28 -10.46 76.19
CA ASN A 498 131.45 -10.12 77.62
C ASN A 498 131.91 -11.33 78.47
N ALA A 499 131.55 -12.57 78.11
CA ALA A 499 132.03 -13.77 78.79
C ALA A 499 133.45 -14.15 78.37
N PHE A 500 133.91 -13.74 77.18
CA PHE A 500 135.29 -13.84 76.74
C PHE A 500 136.16 -12.78 77.43
N GLU A 501 135.68 -11.53 77.54
CA GLU A 501 136.36 -10.47 78.29
C GLU A 501 136.35 -10.72 79.81
N GLU A 502 135.24 -11.14 80.41
CA GLU A 502 135.23 -11.64 81.79
C GLU A 502 136.09 -12.91 81.93
N GLY A 503 136.12 -13.79 80.94
CA GLY A 503 136.94 -14.99 80.93
C GLY A 503 138.43 -14.65 81.00
N ALA A 504 138.93 -13.89 80.02
CA ALA A 504 140.31 -13.42 79.95
C ALA A 504 140.68 -12.55 81.16
N SER A 505 139.81 -11.61 81.55
CA SER A 505 140.02 -10.73 82.71
C SER A 505 140.05 -11.51 84.02
N ARG A 506 139.11 -12.44 84.27
CA ARG A 506 139.10 -13.27 85.49
C ARG A 506 140.28 -14.25 85.51
N GLN A 507 140.68 -14.80 84.36
CA GLN A 507 141.80 -15.72 84.27
C GLN A 507 143.13 -15.00 84.53
N SER A 508 143.31 -13.79 84.00
CA SER A 508 144.44 -12.90 84.33
C SER A 508 144.40 -12.42 85.80
N LEU A 509 143.22 -12.07 86.32
CA LEU A 509 143.04 -11.61 87.70
C LEU A 509 143.30 -12.73 88.71
N MET A 510 142.88 -13.97 88.44
CA MET A 510 143.19 -15.14 89.28
C MET A 510 144.70 -15.44 89.31
N GLU A 511 145.42 -15.26 88.20
CA GLU A 511 146.88 -15.43 88.19
C GLU A 511 147.59 -14.38 89.06
N MET A 512 147.12 -13.12 89.06
CA MET A 512 147.64 -12.08 89.96
C MET A 512 147.23 -12.29 91.42
N GLN A 513 145.97 -12.62 91.69
CA GLN A 513 145.46 -12.82 93.06
C GLN A 513 146.07 -14.06 93.75
N SER A 514 146.50 -15.07 92.98
CA SER A 514 147.20 -16.26 93.52
C SER A 514 148.56 -15.95 94.17
N ARG A 515 149.09 -14.72 94.06
CA ARG A 515 150.38 -14.33 94.64
C ARG A 515 150.30 -13.60 95.99
N HIS A 516 149.17 -13.00 96.35
CA HIS A 516 149.00 -12.27 97.62
C HIS A 516 147.58 -12.41 98.18
N GLY A 517 147.46 -13.01 99.36
CA GLY A 517 146.18 -13.19 100.05
C GLY A 517 146.03 -12.40 101.36
N ALA A 518 144.77 -12.29 101.80
CA ALA A 518 144.25 -11.82 103.09
C ALA A 518 143.94 -10.32 103.29
N ARG A 519 142.84 -10.09 104.04
CA ARG A 519 142.26 -8.83 104.58
C ARG A 519 141.55 -7.89 103.58
N ALA A 520 140.54 -7.10 103.99
CA ALA A 520 139.56 -7.20 105.11
C ALA A 520 138.45 -6.13 104.98
N SER A 521 137.29 -6.39 105.59
CA SER A 521 136.26 -5.47 106.15
C SER A 521 135.73 -4.23 105.39
N ASP A 522 134.39 -4.19 105.32
CA ASP A 522 133.47 -3.11 105.73
C ASP A 522 133.79 -1.62 105.46
N ALA A 523 132.83 -0.93 104.81
CA ALA A 523 132.28 0.34 105.30
C ALA A 523 130.93 0.70 104.64
N ASP A 524 129.98 1.20 105.41
CA ASP A 524 128.82 1.98 104.93
C ASP A 524 129.27 3.38 104.46
N GLN A 525 128.58 3.94 103.45
CA GLN A 525 128.21 5.36 103.49
C GLN A 525 127.10 5.79 102.51
N GLN A 526 126.41 6.87 102.90
CA GLN A 526 125.30 7.50 102.18
C GLN A 526 125.80 8.59 101.22
N ALA A 527 125.04 8.88 100.15
CA ALA A 527 125.01 10.21 99.53
C ALA A 527 123.67 10.47 98.81
N PHE A 528 123.07 11.64 99.07
CA PHE A 528 121.97 12.22 98.28
C PHE A 528 122.53 13.21 97.26
N LEU A 529 121.82 13.45 96.15
CA LEU A 529 121.59 14.79 95.54
C LEU A 529 120.39 14.67 94.55
N VAL A 530 119.27 15.38 94.76
CA VAL A 530 118.87 16.68 94.12
C VAL A 530 118.73 16.59 92.58
N GLN A 531 117.57 16.74 91.90
CA GLN A 531 116.32 17.53 92.04
C GLN A 531 116.30 18.87 91.27
N ARG A 532 115.54 18.93 90.16
CA ARG A 532 114.78 20.06 89.53
C ARG A 532 114.36 19.66 88.10
N GLY A 533 113.35 20.24 87.44
CA GLY A 533 112.33 21.21 87.89
C GLY A 533 111.64 21.97 86.73
N GLU A 534 110.31 22.10 86.82
CA GLU A 534 109.47 23.22 86.29
C GLU A 534 109.28 23.46 84.75
N SER A 535 108.23 22.84 84.19
CA SER A 535 107.04 23.51 83.61
C SER A 535 107.19 24.41 82.32
N PRO A 536 106.23 25.31 81.90
CA PRO A 536 105.62 25.17 80.55
C PRO A 536 105.46 26.47 79.69
N VAL A 537 104.92 26.35 78.46
CA VAL A 537 104.20 27.37 77.60
C VAL A 537 104.00 26.72 76.20
N ILE A 538 102.81 26.55 75.59
CA ILE A 538 101.75 27.47 75.07
C ILE A 538 102.11 28.23 73.77
N LEU A 539 101.48 27.81 72.66
CA LEU A 539 101.07 28.55 71.43
C LEU A 539 100.56 27.50 70.41
N GLY A 540 99.62 27.75 69.48
CA GLY A 540 98.78 28.93 69.23
C GLY A 540 98.19 28.90 67.79
N CYS A 541 96.96 29.39 67.60
CA CYS A 541 96.20 29.47 66.32
C CYS A 541 95.75 28.12 65.72
N GLN A 542 94.49 27.83 65.37
CA GLN A 542 93.38 28.53 64.66
C GLN A 542 93.38 28.33 63.14
N GLY A 543 92.23 27.93 62.59
CA GLY A 543 92.03 27.69 61.15
C GLY A 543 90.70 26.99 60.82
N SER A 544 89.56 27.61 61.14
CA SER A 544 88.22 27.10 60.78
C SER A 544 87.69 27.76 59.51
N ARG A 545 86.96 27.00 58.68
CA ARG A 545 85.71 27.43 58.03
C ARG A 545 84.98 26.28 57.33
N ASP A 546 83.65 26.40 57.39
CA ASP A 546 82.60 26.01 56.42
C ASP A 546 82.70 24.62 55.75
#